data_AF-A0A2T0N6U0-F1
#
_entry.id   AF-A0A2T0N6U0-F1
#
_cell.length_a   1.000
_cell.length_b   1.000
_cell.length_c   1.000
_cell.angle_alpha   90.00
_cell.angle_beta   90.00
_cell.angle_gamma   90.00
#
_symmetry.space_group_name_H-M   'P 1'
#
loop_
_entity.id
_entity.type
_entity.pdbx_description
1 polymer ?
#
loop_
_entity_poly.entity_id
_entity_poly.type
_entity_poly.pdbx_seq_one_letter_code
_entity_poly.pdbx_strand_id
1 'polypeptide(L)' 'MSPFWKIFVAIFCYISGIVGLGLAVVNASQQPPATSLAIVYGVAGLLFLAVGIVLSRRPSY' A
#
# COMPACT_ATOMS: atom_id res chain seq x y z
N MET A 1 -3.30 2.54 22.04
CA MET A 1 -4.28 2.37 20.93
C MET A 1 -5.19 1.22 21.27
N SER A 2 -6.51 1.43 21.26
CA SER A 2 -7.46 0.33 21.42
C SER A 2 -7.23 -0.73 20.32
N PRO A 3 -7.47 -2.02 20.58
CA PRO A 3 -7.25 -3.11 19.62
C PRO A 3 -7.93 -2.84 18.27
N PHE A 4 -9.09 -2.21 18.31
CA PHE A 4 -9.88 -1.80 17.16
C PHE A 4 -9.13 -0.85 16.21
N TRP A 5 -8.37 0.11 16.78
CA TRP A 5 -7.64 1.11 16.01
C TRP A 5 -6.45 0.48 15.26
N LYS A 6 -5.77 -0.49 15.87
CA LYS A 6 -4.68 -1.24 15.21
C LYS A 6 -5.20 -2.04 14.02
N ILE A 7 -6.33 -2.73 14.18
CA ILE A 7 -6.95 -3.52 13.11
C ILE A 7 -7.40 -2.61 11.96
N PHE A 8 -8.03 -1.47 12.28
CA PHE A 8 -8.45 -0.49 11.28
C PHE A 8 -7.28 0.03 10.44
N VAL A 9 -6.18 0.42 11.09
CA VAL A 9 -4.98 0.91 10.39
C VAL A 9 -4.32 -0.18 9.55
N ALA A 10 -4.29 -1.42 10.03
CA ALA A 10 -3.73 -2.55 9.29
C ALA A 10 -4.53 -2.82 8.00
N ILE A 11 -5.86 -2.84 8.08
CA ILE A 11 -6.75 -3.02 6.92
C ILE A 11 -6.62 -1.83 5.97
N PHE A 12 -6.61 -0.59 6.49
CA PHE A 12 -6.44 0.61 5.69
C PHE A 12 -5.12 0.58 4.91
N CYS A 13 -4.02 0.18 5.56
CA CYS A 13 -2.73 0.05 4.90
C CYS A 13 -2.73 -1.03 3.82
N TYR A 14 -3.42 -2.15 4.05
CA TYR A 14 -3.49 -3.25 3.11
C TYR A 14 -4.25 -2.86 1.82
N ILE A 15 -5.42 -2.21 1.97
CA ILE A 15 -6.23 -1.75 0.84
C ILE A 15 -5.47 -0.67 0.05
N SER A 16 -4.86 0.30 0.74
CA SER A 16 -4.07 1.35 0.09
C SER A 16 -2.88 0.79 -0.69
N GLY A 17 -2.19 -0.23 -0.16
CA GLY A 17 -1.10 -0.92 -0.84
C GLY A 17 -1.54 -1.62 -2.13
N ILE A 18 -2.65 -2.38 -2.09
CA ILE A 18 -3.19 -3.07 -3.28
C ILE A 18 -3.67 -2.07 -4.33
N VAL A 19 -4.37 -1.01 -3.92
CA VAL A 19 -4.85 0.04 -4.83
C VAL A 19 -3.67 0.79 -5.49
N GLY A 20 -2.61 1.10 -4.73
CA GLY A 20 -1.40 1.73 -5.25
C GLY A 20 -0.67 0.85 -6.28
N LEU A 21 -0.57 -0.45 -6.02
CA LEU A 21 -0.02 -1.42 -6.98
C LEU A 21 -0.89 -1.53 -8.24
N GLY A 22 -2.22 -1.58 -8.09
CA GLY A 22 -3.15 -1.61 -9.21
C GLY A 22 -3.03 -0.36 -10.09
N LEU A 23 -2.97 0.83 -9.49
CA LEU A 23 -2.74 2.09 -10.18
C LEU A 23 -1.38 2.11 -10.89
N ALA A 24 -0.32 1.59 -10.27
CA ALA A 24 1.00 1.50 -10.90
C ALA A 24 0.96 0.64 -12.18
N VAL A 25 0.28 -0.52 -12.14
CA VAL A 25 0.12 -1.41 -13.31
C VAL A 25 -0.72 -0.73 -14.40
N VAL A 26 -1.84 -0.12 -14.03
CA VAL A 26 -2.70 0.59 -15.00
C VAL A 26 -1.94 1.74 -15.67
N ASN A 27 -1.20 2.53 -14.89
CA ASN A 27 -0.43 3.66 -15.43
C ASN A 27 0.77 3.22 -16.27
N ALA A 28 1.36 2.06 -15.97
CA ALA A 28 2.38 1.45 -16.81
C ALA A 28 1.82 0.88 -18.12
N SER A 29 0.55 0.46 -18.13
CA SER A 29 -0.12 -0.10 -19.31
C SER A 29 -0.64 0.94 -20.30
N GLN A 30 -0.71 2.22 -19.91
CA GLN A 30 -1.16 3.32 -20.77
C GLN A 30 -0.01 3.80 -21.68
N GLN A 31 -0.32 4.07 -22.97
CA GLN A 31 0.61 4.68 -23.93
C GLN A 31 0.22 6.14 -24.19
N PRO A 32 1.15 7.11 -24.15
CA PRO A 32 2.58 6.96 -23.84
C PRO A 32 2.83 6.57 -22.37
N PRO A 33 3.86 5.75 -22.10
CA PRO A 33 4.09 5.19 -20.77
C PRO A 33 4.48 6.30 -19.79
N ALA A 34 3.56 6.65 -18.90
CA ALA A 34 3.79 7.56 -17.77
C ALA A 34 4.56 6.84 -16.65
N THR A 35 5.77 6.38 -16.99
CA THR A 35 6.66 5.57 -16.13
C THR A 35 7.00 6.26 -14.82
N SER A 36 7.18 7.58 -14.82
CA SER A 36 7.47 8.36 -13.60
C SER A 36 6.33 8.27 -12.58
N LEU A 37 5.08 8.34 -13.02
CA LEU A 37 3.92 8.17 -12.14
C LEU A 37 3.74 6.72 -11.70
N ALA A 38 3.96 5.75 -12.60
CA ALA A 38 3.88 4.32 -12.26
C ALA A 38 4.89 3.93 -11.16
N ILE A 39 6.11 4.47 -11.21
CA ILE A 39 7.12 4.26 -10.17
C ILE A 39 6.69 4.88 -8.85
N VAL A 40 6.14 6.10 -8.84
CA VAL A 40 5.65 6.75 -7.62
C VAL A 40 4.53 5.94 -6.96
N TYR A 41 3.54 5.49 -7.73
CA TYR A 41 2.45 4.66 -7.20
C TYR A 41 2.94 3.28 -6.73
N GLY A 42 3.90 2.68 -7.44
CA GLY A 42 4.51 1.41 -7.06
C GLY A 42 5.29 1.51 -5.75
N VAL A 43 6.14 2.54 -5.59
CA VAL A 43 6.93 2.79 -4.38
C VAL A 43 6.01 3.16 -3.21
N ALA A 44 5.01 4.01 -3.42
CA ALA A 44 4.03 4.36 -2.40
C ALA A 44 3.23 3.13 -1.93
N GLY A 45 2.80 2.26 -2.86
CA GLY A 45 2.11 1.00 -2.55
C GLY A 45 3.00 0.02 -1.77
N LEU A 46 4.27 -0.12 -2.16
CA LEU A 46 5.25 -0.95 -1.45
C LEU A 46 5.52 -0.44 -0.03
N LEU A 47 5.64 0.87 0.16
CA LEU A 47 5.82 1.47 1.49
C LEU A 47 4.59 1.24 2.36
N PHE A 48 3.37 1.42 1.83
CA PHE A 48 2.14 1.18 2.55
C PHE A 48 1.95 -0.30 2.92
N LEU A 49 2.32 -1.21 2.02
CA LEU A 49 2.31 -2.65 2.26
C LEU A 49 3.33 -3.04 3.34
N ALA A 50 4.55 -2.51 3.26
CA ALA A 50 5.60 -2.75 4.24
C ALA A 50 5.20 -2.22 5.63
N VAL A 51 4.62 -1.02 5.70
CA VAL A 51 4.09 -0.43 6.94
C VAL A 51 2.94 -1.28 7.49
N GLY A 52 2.00 -1.72 6.65
CA GLY A 52 0.92 -2.63 7.05
C GLY A 52 1.42 -3.96 7.61
N ILE A 53 2.44 -4.57 7.00
CA ILE A 53 3.07 -5.80 7.48
C ILE A 53 3.81 -5.57 8.80
N VAL A 54 4.56 -4.47 8.94
CA VAL A 54 5.28 -4.13 10.18
C VAL A 54 4.29 -3.86 11.32
N LEU A 55 3.18 -3.16 11.07
CA LEU A 55 2.12 -2.95 12.06
C LEU A 55 1.42 -4.26 12.44
N SER A 56 1.19 -5.16 11.48
CA SER A 56 0.56 -6.46 11.71
C SER A 56 1.48 -7.42 12.48
N ARG A 57 2.81 -7.28 12.32
CA ARG A 57 3.83 -8.08 13.04
C ARG A 57 4.00 -7.71 14.52
N ARG A 58 3.22 -6.80 15.10
CA ARG A 58 3.12 -6.64 16.56
C ARG A 58 1.81 -7.21 17.14
N PRO A 59 1.70 -8.53 17.31
CA PRO A 59 0.91 -9.10 18.38
C PRO A 59 1.72 -8.92 19.67
N SER A 60 1.57 -7.78 20.34
CA SER A 60 1.84 -7.75 21.78
C SER A 60 0.56 -8.27 22.41
N TYR A 61 0.67 -9.50 22.91
CA TYR A 61 -0.30 -10.24 23.72
C TYR A 61 -0.96 -9.34 24.77
#